data_AF-A0A1F5APH1-F1
#
_entry.id   AF-A0A1F5APH1-F1
#
_cell.length_a   1.000
_cell.length_b   1.000
_cell.length_c   1.000
_cell.angle_alpha   90.00
_cell.angle_beta   90.00
_cell.angle_gamma   90.00
#
_symmetry.space_group_name_H-M   'P 1'
#
loop_
_entity.id
_entity.type
_entity.pdbx_description
1 polymer ?
#
loop_
_entity_poly.entity_id
_entity_poly.type
_entity_poly.pdbx_seq_one_letter_code
_entity_poly.pdbx_strand_id
1 'polypeptide(L)'
;MPFPSVHSCRLREPGEFEKGSIRTKSSGRVLMILGRLKGQPTMTAQAIHYPKSDWTASEAAADCRSRKGRFEAASSGETQETALPDHLNPDRNKIIKLGKE
;
A
#
# COMPACT_ATOMS: atom_id res chain seq x y z
N MET A 1 5.48 6.34 17.46
CA MET A 1 6.03 4.98 17.32
C MET A 1 5.00 4.14 16.59
N PRO A 2 5.33 3.52 15.43
CA PRO A 2 4.41 2.61 14.76
C PRO A 2 4.09 1.43 15.67
N PHE A 3 2.85 0.97 15.67
CA PHE A 3 2.48 -0.20 16.45
C PHE A 3 3.19 -1.43 15.85
N PRO A 4 3.96 -2.20 16.64
CA PRO A 4 4.75 -3.34 16.16
C PRO A 4 3.89 -4.51 15.65
N SER A 5 2.56 -4.37 15.77
CA SER A 5 1.59 -5.44 15.59
C SER A 5 0.70 -5.28 14.35
N VAL A 6 0.76 -4.17 13.61
CA VAL A 6 -0.15 -3.92 12.48
C VAL A 6 0.59 -3.33 11.28
N HIS A 7 0.35 -3.90 10.10
CA HIS A 7 0.76 -3.32 8.83
C HIS A 7 -0.25 -2.26 8.43
N SER A 8 0.20 -1.11 7.92
CA SER A 8 -0.64 0.00 7.53
C SER A 8 -0.59 0.20 6.02
N CYS A 9 -1.74 0.21 5.36
CA CYS A 9 -1.88 0.64 3.97
C CYS A 9 -2.58 1.98 3.92
N ARG A 10 -1.95 3.00 3.37
CA ARG A 10 -2.53 4.33 3.17
C ARG A 10 -2.95 4.49 1.72
N LEU A 11 -4.26 4.56 1.46
CA LEU A 11 -4.79 4.76 0.11
C LEU A 11 -4.90 6.23 -0.26
N ARG A 12 -5.29 7.07 0.70
CA ARG A 12 -5.56 8.49 0.50
C ARG A 12 -5.07 9.34 1.66
N GLU A 13 -4.82 10.61 1.34
CA GLU A 13 -4.42 11.63 2.31
C GLU A 13 -5.61 12.02 3.20
N PRO A 14 -5.43 12.14 4.53
CA PRO A 14 -6.50 12.51 5.44
C PRO A 14 -7.05 13.93 5.20
N GLY A 15 -6.28 14.79 4.51
CA GLY A 15 -6.69 16.17 4.18
C GLY A 15 -7.79 16.26 3.13
N GLU A 16 -7.97 15.23 2.29
CA GLU A 16 -9.04 15.17 1.28
C GLU A 16 -10.40 14.82 1.88
N PHE A 17 -10.42 14.28 3.11
CA PHE A 17 -11.63 13.88 3.80
C PHE A 17 -12.25 15.04 4.57
N GLU A 18 -13.56 14.98 4.76
CA GLU A 18 -14.26 15.87 5.67
C GLU A 18 -13.84 15.61 7.12
N LYS A 19 -13.56 16.69 7.87
CA LYS A 19 -13.21 16.61 9.29
C LYS A 19 -14.38 16.02 10.06
N GLY A 20 -14.12 14.97 10.84
CA GLY A 20 -15.14 14.26 11.61
C GLY A 20 -15.93 13.20 10.84
N SER A 21 -15.74 13.08 9.51
CA SER A 21 -16.38 12.03 8.71
C SER A 21 -15.57 10.73 8.66
N ILE A 22 -14.33 10.74 9.18
CA ILE A 22 -13.48 9.55 9.24
C ILE A 22 -14.02 8.60 10.31
N ARG A 23 -14.21 7.34 9.93
CA ARG A 23 -14.69 6.25 10.78
C ARG A 23 -13.81 5.03 10.57
N THR A 24 -13.47 4.39 11.68
CA THR A 24 -12.80 3.10 11.66
C THR A 24 -13.85 2.00 11.72
N LYS A 25 -13.74 1.02 10.83
CA LYS A 25 -14.60 -0.15 10.77
C LYS A 25 -13.73 -1.41 10.73
N SER A 26 -13.94 -2.32 11.67
CA SER A 26 -13.41 -3.68 11.57
C SER A 26 -14.17 -4.43 10.47
N SER A 27 -13.45 -4.89 9.46
CA SER A 27 -14.00 -5.64 8.34
C SER A 27 -13.31 -7.00 8.29
N GLY A 28 -13.96 -8.01 8.84
CA GLY A 28 -13.35 -9.33 9.04
C GLY A 28 -12.12 -9.24 9.94
N ARG A 29 -10.96 -9.61 9.40
CA ARG A 29 -9.66 -9.65 10.10
C ARG A 29 -8.83 -8.37 9.93
N VAL A 30 -9.38 -7.31 9.34
CA VAL A 30 -8.67 -6.04 9.11
C VAL A 30 -9.46 -4.85 9.66
N LEU A 31 -8.77 -3.74 9.91
CA LEU A 31 -9.38 -2.48 10.33
C LEU A 31 -9.33 -1.49 9.16
N MET A 32 -10.48 -1.17 8.58
CA MET A 32 -10.59 -0.20 7.49
C MET A 32 -10.97 1.16 8.05
N ILE A 33 -10.19 2.17 7.70
CA ILE A 33 -10.45 3.58 7.98
C ILE A 33 -11.13 4.15 6.74
N LEU A 34 -12.40 4.51 6.88
CA LEU A 34 -13.26 5.02 5.81
C LEU A 34 -13.61 6.47 6.13
N GLY A 35 -13.82 7.31 5.12
CA GLY A 35 -14.33 8.66 5.34
C GLY A 35 -15.06 9.19 4.12
N ARG A 36 -15.81 10.27 4.30
CA ARG A 36 -16.36 11.02 3.15
C ARG A 36 -15.32 12.00 2.63
N LEU A 37 -15.13 12.02 1.31
CA LEU A 37 -14.33 13.02 0.62
C LEU A 37 -15.09 14.35 0.58
N LYS A 38 -14.36 15.47 0.64
CA LYS A 38 -14.96 16.79 0.50
C LYS A 38 -15.68 16.90 -0.84
N GLY A 39 -16.98 17.19 -0.80
CA GLY A 39 -17.81 17.33 -2.01
C GLY A 39 -18.23 16.00 -2.65
N GLN A 40 -17.99 14.84 -2.02
CA GLN A 40 -18.55 13.57 -2.48
C GLN A 40 -19.46 12.91 -1.43
N PRO A 41 -20.60 12.32 -1.86
CA PRO A 41 -21.49 11.59 -0.96
C PRO A 41 -20.97 10.19 -0.59
N THR A 42 -19.95 9.68 -1.28
CA THR A 42 -19.46 8.32 -1.15
C THR A 42 -18.48 8.18 0.02
N MET A 43 -18.53 7.04 0.72
CA MET A 43 -17.47 6.67 1.67
C MET A 43 -16.31 6.04 0.92
N THR A 44 -15.12 6.60 1.10
CA THR A 44 -13.87 6.11 0.50
C THR A 44 -12.96 5.57 1.59
N ALA A 45 -12.25 4.49 1.30
CA ALA A 45 -11.22 3.96 2.18
C ALA A 45 -10.02 4.93 2.19
N GLN A 46 -9.71 5.47 3.36
CA GLN A 46 -8.54 6.29 3.61
C GLN A 46 -7.31 5.41 3.83
N ALA A 47 -7.44 4.42 4.71
CA ALA A 47 -6.36 3.53 5.10
C ALA A 47 -6.91 2.19 5.59
N ILE A 48 -6.07 1.16 5.60
CA ILE A 48 -6.40 -0.17 6.08
C ILE A 48 -5.26 -0.64 6.98
N HIS A 49 -5.59 -1.13 8.17
CA HIS A 49 -4.64 -1.76 9.08
C HIS A 49 -4.85 -3.26 9.08
N TYR A 50 -3.77 -3.99 8.80
CA TYR A 50 -3.73 -5.45 8.75
C TYR A 50 -2.96 -5.93 9.99
N PRO A 51 -3.61 -6.61 10.95
CA PRO A 51 -2.92 -7.16 12.11
C PRO A 51 -1.95 -8.26 11.69
N LYS A 52 -0.70 -8.20 12.17
CA LYS A 52 0.35 -9.18 11.85
C LYS A 52 0.02 -10.60 12.31
N SER A 53 -0.90 -10.75 13.27
CA SER A 53 -1.36 -12.05 13.75
C SER A 53 -2.17 -12.80 12.70
N ASP A 54 -2.87 -12.08 11.82
CA ASP A 54 -3.75 -12.67 10.80
C ASP A 54 -3.23 -12.45 9.37
N TRP A 55 -2.35 -11.47 9.16
CA TRP A 55 -1.84 -11.06 7.85
C TRP A 55 -0.32 -11.02 7.82
N THR A 56 0.27 -11.66 6.83
CA THR A 56 1.71 -11.51 6.56
C THR A 56 2.00 -10.18 5.86
N ALA A 57 3.25 -9.70 5.98
CA ALA A 57 3.69 -8.48 5.32
C ALA A 57 3.48 -8.55 3.79
N SER A 58 3.78 -9.70 3.19
CA SER A 58 3.64 -9.92 1.75
C SER A 58 2.18 -9.88 1.28
N GLU A 59 1.27 -10.52 2.02
CA GLU A 59 -0.18 -10.50 1.71
C GLU A 59 -0.76 -9.09 1.84
N ALA A 60 -0.43 -8.40 2.94
CA ALA A 60 -0.89 -7.04 3.18
C ALA A 60 -0.31 -6.06 2.14
N ALA A 61 0.95 -6.24 1.73
CA ALA A 61 1.58 -5.45 0.66
C ALA A 61 0.90 -5.69 -0.69
N ALA A 62 0.58 -6.94 -1.04
CA ALA A 62 -0.10 -7.29 -2.28
C ALA A 62 -1.51 -6.68 -2.34
N ASP A 63 -2.29 -6.79 -1.26
CA ASP A 63 -3.63 -6.19 -1.16
C ASP A 63 -3.55 -4.65 -1.25
N CYS A 64 -2.57 -4.05 -0.56
CA CYS A 64 -2.36 -2.60 -0.62
C CYS A 64 -1.98 -2.11 -2.03
N ARG A 65 -1.08 -2.83 -2.72
CA ARG A 65 -0.68 -2.52 -4.11
C ARG A 65 -1.85 -2.67 -5.08
N SER A 66 -2.68 -3.70 -4.91
CA SER A 66 -3.91 -3.90 -5.71
C SER A 66 -4.87 -2.71 -5.60
N ARG A 67 -4.94 -2.10 -4.40
CA ARG A 67 -5.71 -0.89 -4.12
C ARG A 67 -5.01 0.42 -4.50
N LYS A 68 -3.83 0.34 -5.12
CA LYS A 68 -2.96 1.49 -5.45
C LYS A 68 -2.60 2.37 -4.24
N GLY A 69 -2.52 1.77 -3.05
CA GLY A 69 -2.11 2.45 -1.83
C GLY A 69 -0.61 2.39 -1.57
N ARG A 70 -0.18 3.11 -0.54
CA ARG A 70 1.18 3.07 0.01
C ARG A 70 1.23 2.14 1.22
N PHE A 71 2.01 1.08 1.12
CA PHE A 71 2.16 0.07 2.16
C PHE A 71 3.30 0.42 3.11
N GLU A 72 3.01 0.38 4.40
CA GLU A 72 3.94 0.53 5.51
C GLU A 72 3.86 -0.75 6.35
N ALA A 73 4.96 -1.51 6.39
CA ALA A 73 4.98 -2.73 7.18
C ALA A 73 4.91 -2.43 8.69
N ALA A 74 4.32 -3.35 9.46
CA ALA A 74 4.45 -3.34 10.91
C ALA A 74 5.94 -3.33 11.26
N SER A 75 6.31 -2.56 12.27
CA SER A 75 7.70 -2.53 12.74
C SER A 75 8.03 -3.87 13.41
N SER A 76 8.57 -4.79 12.62
CA SER A 76 9.34 -5.96 13.05
C SER A 76 10.71 -5.73 12.42
N GLY A 77 11.77 -5.70 13.23
CA GLY A 77 13.07 -5.12 12.90
C GLY A 77 13.87 -5.69 11.73
N GLU A 78 13.28 -6.18 10.65
CA GLU A 78 14.06 -6.60 9.48
C GLU A 78 13.32 -6.42 8.14
N THR A 79 14.10 -5.89 7.20
CA THR A 79 13.95 -5.84 5.74
C THR A 79 13.06 -4.75 5.12
N GLN A 80 13.73 -3.65 4.81
CA GLN A 80 13.51 -2.87 3.60
C GLN A 80 13.69 -3.75 2.34
N GLU A 81 13.16 -3.25 1.22
CA GLU A 81 13.55 -3.61 -0.14
C GLU A 81 13.00 -4.92 -0.74
N THR A 82 11.80 -4.86 -1.34
CA THR A 82 11.70 -5.27 -2.75
C THR A 82 10.55 -4.51 -3.42
N ALA A 83 10.95 -3.49 -4.18
CA ALA A 83 10.20 -3.03 -5.33
C ALA A 83 9.70 -4.22 -6.16
N LEU A 84 8.58 -4.04 -6.84
CA LEU A 84 8.08 -5.01 -7.82
C LEU A 84 9.24 -5.45 -8.75
N PRO A 85 9.37 -6.73 -9.13
CA PRO A 85 10.22 -7.07 -10.25
C PRO A 85 9.65 -6.39 -11.49
N ASP A 86 10.34 -5.34 -11.95
CA ASP A 86 10.27 -4.81 -13.30
C ASP A 86 10.82 -5.89 -14.25
N HIS A 87 10.02 -6.92 -14.50
CA HIS A 87 10.37 -8.00 -15.44
C HIS A 87 9.37 -8.10 -16.58
N LEU A 88 8.94 -6.95 -17.10
CA LEU A 88 8.39 -6.85 -18.44
C LEU A 88 8.68 -5.48 -19.07
N ASN A 89 9.96 -5.14 -19.15
CA ASN A 89 10.44 -4.26 -20.22
C ASN A 89 11.00 -5.13 -21.37
N PRO A 90 10.18 -5.60 -22.32
CA PRO A 90 10.72 -6.12 -23.56
C PRO A 90 11.22 -4.93 -24.39
N ASP A 91 12.43 -5.06 -24.93
CA ASP A 91 13.01 -4.21 -25.97
C ASP A 91 13.89 -3.04 -25.50
N ARG A 92 15.21 -3.22 -25.64
CA ARG A 92 16.10 -2.40 -26.51
C ARG A 92 17.58 -2.63 -26.19
N ASN A 93 18.12 -3.79 -26.57
CA ASN A 93 19.56 -3.85 -26.80
C ASN A 93 19.90 -4.71 -28.02
N LYS A 94 19.70 -4.12 -29.20
CA LYS A 94 20.24 -4.62 -30.47
C LYS A 94 20.69 -3.47 -31.35
N ILE A 95 21.73 -2.76 -30.92
CA ILE A 95 22.54 -1.77 -31.65
C ILE A 95 23.66 -1.38 -30.67
N ILE A 96 24.97 -1.55 -30.85
CA ILE A 96 25.87 -1.49 -32.01
C ILE A 96 27.10 -2.36 -31.66
N LYS A 97 27.49 -3.32 -32.51
CA LYS A 97 28.88 -3.82 -32.57
C LYS A 97 29.36 -3.71 -34.02
N LEU A 98 30.02 -2.59 -34.31
CA LEU A 98 30.80 -2.40 -35.53
C LEU A 98 32.27 -2.16 -35.11
N GLY A 99 33.15 -3.07 -35.52
CA GLY A 99 34.56 -2.80 -35.83
C GLY A 99 35.60 -2.84 -34.70
N LYS A 100 36.41 -3.89 -34.66
CA LYS A 100 37.88 -3.87 -34.93
C LYS A 100 38.53 -5.14 -34.39
N GLU A 101 38.98 -6.00 -35.29
CA GLU A 101 40.35 -6.52 -35.39
C GLU A 101 40.54 -7.21 -36.75
#